data_AF-A0A317KYE5-F1
#
_entry.id   AF-A0A317KYE5-F1
#
_cell.length_a   1.000
_cell.length_b   1.000
_cell.length_c   1.000
_cell.angle_alpha   90.00
_cell.angle_beta   90.00
_cell.angle_gamma   90.00
#
_symmetry.space_group_name_H-M   'P 1'
#
loop_
_entity.id
_entity.type
_entity.pdbx_description
1 polymer ?
#
loop_
_entity_poly.entity_id
_entity_poly.type
_entity_poly.pdbx_seq_one_letter_code
_entity_poly.pdbx_strand_id
1 'polypeptide(L)'
;MRFSFLLYLIHHLNLILLELIFQHRYKEQRMSNQRVTKVKAIKVINSSYSSVFNIGDIHTLQPKTDVLAVQREGGISSDKGFELEKYPIFQTELPFLEKTPMTQAHSHHCSSIHVPNIRVNGISSSAILQLGQVNQTFSRSRIKHIRILKD
;
A
#
# COMPACT_ATOMS: atom_id res chain seq x y z
N MET A 1 -35.62 12.33 -45.06
CA MET A 1 -35.42 12.21 -43.59
C MET A 1 -35.19 10.78 -43.05
N ARG A 2 -35.00 9.72 -43.87
CA ARG A 2 -34.82 8.35 -43.35
C ARG A 2 -33.36 7.88 -43.20
N PHE A 3 -32.42 8.51 -43.91
CA PHE A 3 -31.00 8.09 -43.93
C PHE A 3 -30.22 8.50 -42.66
N SER A 4 -30.56 9.63 -42.04
CA SER A 4 -29.85 10.16 -40.86
C SER A 4 -30.10 9.34 -39.59
N PHE A 5 -31.32 8.79 -39.43
CA PHE A 5 -31.67 7.97 -38.26
C PHE A 5 -30.97 6.61 -38.27
N LEU A 6 -30.85 5.98 -39.45
CA LEU A 6 -30.15 4.71 -39.60
C LEU A 6 -28.65 4.87 -39.30
N LEU A 7 -28.04 5.96 -39.78
CA LEU A 7 -26.62 6.25 -39.51
C LEU A 7 -26.36 6.52 -38.02
N TYR A 8 -27.28 7.23 -37.35
CA TYR A 8 -27.22 7.46 -35.91
C TYR A 8 -27.33 6.14 -35.12
N LEU A 9 -28.27 5.27 -35.52
CA LEU A 9 -28.47 3.97 -34.88
C LEU A 9 -27.22 3.08 -35.02
N ILE A 10 -26.62 3.04 -36.22
CA ILE A 10 -25.39 2.27 -36.48
C ILE A 10 -24.23 2.82 -35.64
N HIS A 11 -24.07 4.14 -35.56
CA HIS A 11 -23.03 4.75 -34.74
C HIS A 11 -23.22 4.45 -33.25
N HIS A 12 -24.45 4.50 -32.76
CA HIS A 12 -24.78 4.21 -31.36
C HIS A 12 -24.55 2.74 -31.02
N LEU A 13 -24.94 1.82 -31.91
CA LEU A 13 -24.68 0.38 -31.76
C LEU A 13 -23.17 0.07 -31.79
N ASN A 14 -22.39 0.74 -32.64
CA ASN A 14 -20.94 0.59 -32.68
C ASN A 14 -20.27 1.09 -31.40
N LEU A 15 -20.73 2.19 -30.81
CA LEU A 15 -20.23 2.68 -29.51
C LEU A 15 -20.48 1.67 -28.40
N ILE A 16 -21.70 1.14 -28.30
CA ILE A 16 -22.05 0.09 -27.32
C ILE A 16 -21.20 -1.16 -27.55
N LEU A 17 -21.03 -1.58 -28.80
CA LEU A 17 -20.22 -2.75 -29.13
C LEU A 17 -18.76 -2.53 -28.74
N LEU A 18 -18.21 -1.34 -28.99
CA LEU A 18 -16.84 -0.98 -28.61
C LEU A 18 -16.66 -1.01 -27.08
N GLU A 19 -17.64 -0.50 -26.35
CA GLU A 19 -17.64 -0.50 -24.89
C GLU A 19 -17.72 -1.93 -24.33
N LEU A 20 -18.59 -2.78 -24.89
CA LEU A 20 -18.69 -4.18 -24.51
C LEU A 20 -17.41 -4.97 -24.84
N ILE A 21 -16.80 -4.73 -25.99
CA ILE A 21 -15.51 -5.32 -26.36
C ILE A 21 -14.42 -4.84 -25.41
N PHE A 22 -14.39 -3.56 -25.07
CA PHE A 22 -13.42 -3.00 -24.10
C PHE A 22 -13.59 -3.65 -22.73
N GLN A 23 -14.82 -3.77 -22.21
CA GLN A 23 -15.10 -4.42 -20.93
C GLN A 23 -14.72 -5.91 -20.96
N HIS A 24 -15.03 -6.62 -22.05
CA HIS A 24 -14.66 -8.03 -22.21
C HIS A 24 -13.14 -8.20 -22.25
N ARG A 25 -12.43 -7.37 -23.02
CA ARG A 25 -10.97 -7.42 -23.15
C ARG A 25 -10.28 -7.00 -21.84
N TYR A 26 -10.82 -6.04 -21.12
CA TYR A 26 -10.36 -5.66 -19.78
C TYR A 26 -10.52 -6.82 -18.79
N LYS A 27 -11.65 -7.52 -18.84
CA LYS A 27 -11.92 -8.70 -18.01
C LYS A 27 -11.01 -9.88 -18.37
N GLU A 28 -10.79 -10.16 -19.65
CA GLU A 28 -9.88 -11.22 -20.11
C GLU A 28 -8.41 -10.91 -19.78
N GLN A 29 -7.95 -9.67 -19.95
CA GLN A 29 -6.60 -9.25 -19.54
C GLN A 29 -6.40 -9.37 -18.03
N ARG A 30 -7.45 -9.14 -17.23
CA ARG A 30 -7.40 -9.36 -15.78
C ARG A 30 -7.30 -10.86 -15.42
N MET A 31 -7.83 -11.74 -16.26
CA MET A 31 -7.90 -13.18 -16.00
C MET A 31 -6.67 -13.98 -16.45
N SER A 32 -5.77 -13.45 -17.28
CA SER A 32 -4.71 -14.27 -17.90
C SER A 32 -3.37 -14.38 -17.15
N ASN A 33 -3.15 -13.67 -16.03
CA ASN A 33 -1.92 -13.84 -15.23
C ASN A 33 -1.99 -13.34 -13.77
N GLN A 34 -3.17 -13.37 -13.15
CA GLN A 34 -3.32 -12.92 -11.75
C GLN A 34 -3.14 -14.10 -10.78
N ARG A 35 -2.13 -13.97 -9.92
CA ARG A 35 -1.83 -14.92 -8.85
C ARG A 35 -2.71 -14.62 -7.65
N VAL A 36 -3.45 -15.62 -7.17
CA VAL A 36 -4.34 -15.47 -6.00
C VAL A 36 -3.63 -15.93 -4.72
N THR A 37 -3.76 -15.17 -3.64
CA THR A 37 -3.30 -15.60 -2.31
C THR A 37 -4.44 -16.31 -1.59
N LYS A 38 -4.21 -17.55 -1.16
CA LYS A 38 -5.14 -18.37 -0.38
C LYS A 38 -4.57 -18.57 1.02
N VAL A 39 -5.16 -17.91 2.01
CA VAL A 39 -4.75 -18.04 3.41
C VAL A 39 -5.76 -18.92 4.15
N LYS A 40 -5.31 -19.96 4.87
CA LYS A 40 -6.21 -20.85 5.63
C LYS A 40 -6.86 -20.13 6.82
N ALA A 41 -6.06 -19.41 7.59
CA ALA A 41 -6.55 -18.59 8.70
C ALA A 41 -5.57 -17.46 8.99
N ILE A 42 -6.09 -16.31 9.44
CA ILE A 42 -5.27 -15.20 9.91
C ILE A 42 -5.80 -14.67 11.25
N LYS A 43 -4.90 -14.51 12.22
CA LYS A 43 -5.19 -13.91 13.53
C LYS A 43 -4.26 -12.74 13.76
N VAL A 44 -4.84 -11.53 13.86
CA VAL A 44 -4.14 -10.31 14.27
C VAL A 44 -4.65 -9.95 15.66
N ILE A 45 -3.76 -9.90 16.64
CA ILE A 45 -4.15 -9.66 18.04
C ILE A 45 -4.31 -8.15 18.30
N ASN A 46 -3.45 -7.31 17.72
CA ASN A 46 -3.50 -5.86 17.91
C ASN A 46 -3.18 -5.11 16.60
N SER A 47 -3.83 -3.96 16.39
CA SER A 47 -3.51 -3.01 15.34
C SER A 47 -3.59 -1.59 15.90
N SER A 48 -2.47 -0.86 15.88
CA SER A 48 -2.35 0.44 16.54
C SER A 48 -1.59 1.47 15.70
N TYR A 49 -1.67 2.74 16.10
CA TYR A 49 -0.95 3.87 15.49
C TYR A 49 -0.99 3.87 13.95
N SER A 50 -2.19 3.99 13.39
CA SER A 50 -2.43 4.08 11.93
C SER A 50 -1.98 2.87 11.12
N SER A 51 -1.86 1.71 11.74
CA SER A 51 -1.58 0.47 11.03
C SER A 51 -2.77 0.00 10.20
N VAL A 52 -2.47 -0.65 9.08
CA VAL A 52 -3.46 -1.10 8.10
C VAL A 52 -3.36 -2.60 7.95
N PHE A 53 -4.47 -3.30 8.11
CA PHE A 53 -4.60 -4.69 7.67
C PHE A 53 -5.52 -4.72 6.45
N ASN A 54 -4.99 -5.13 5.30
CA ASN A 54 -5.72 -5.14 4.04
C ASN A 54 -5.71 -6.52 3.35
N ILE A 55 -6.85 -6.87 2.76
CA ILE A 55 -7.06 -8.08 1.97
C ILE A 55 -7.60 -7.65 0.60
N GLY A 56 -6.90 -8.04 -0.46
CA GLY A 56 -7.17 -7.61 -1.83
C GLY A 56 -6.00 -6.83 -2.42
N ASP A 57 -6.09 -6.50 -3.70
CA ASP A 57 -5.00 -5.83 -4.40
C ASP A 57 -4.99 -4.33 -4.16
N ILE A 58 -3.80 -3.75 -4.04
CA ILE A 58 -3.58 -2.32 -3.87
C ILE A 58 -2.73 -1.77 -5.01
N HIS A 59 -3.11 -0.60 -5.52
CA HIS A 59 -2.27 0.11 -6.47
C HIS A 59 -1.07 0.77 -5.78
N THR A 60 -1.30 1.60 -4.76
CA THR A 60 -0.23 2.34 -4.08
C THR A 60 -0.34 2.26 -2.57
N LEU A 61 0.76 1.96 -1.90
CA LEU A 61 0.94 2.04 -0.44
C LEU A 61 1.88 3.18 -0.08
N GLN A 62 1.51 4.00 0.89
CA GLN A 62 2.34 5.12 1.37
C GLN A 62 2.42 5.21 2.90
N PRO A 63 2.93 4.18 3.60
CA PRO A 63 3.04 4.23 5.06
C PRO A 63 4.07 5.29 5.48
N LYS A 64 3.66 6.15 6.40
CA LYS A 64 4.48 7.24 6.94
C LYS A 64 4.50 7.19 8.46
N THR A 65 5.69 7.21 9.03
CA THR A 65 5.91 7.13 10.47
C THR A 65 6.99 8.11 10.90
N ASP A 66 6.65 8.98 11.85
CA ASP A 66 7.58 9.89 12.53
C ASP A 66 7.45 9.63 14.05
N VAL A 67 8.52 9.16 14.67
CA VAL A 67 8.54 8.73 16.08
C VAL A 67 9.69 9.38 16.82
N LEU A 68 9.37 10.05 17.92
CA LEU A 68 10.33 10.53 18.89
C LEU A 68 10.13 9.77 20.20
N ALA A 69 11.16 9.03 20.62
CA ALA A 69 11.14 8.22 21.82
C ALA A 69 12.11 8.81 22.84
N VAL A 70 11.55 9.45 23.88
CA VAL A 70 12.33 10.12 24.93
C VAL A 70 12.26 9.29 26.20
N GLN A 71 13.42 8.94 26.73
CA GLN A 71 13.55 8.19 27.97
C GLN A 71 14.39 8.99 28.98
N ARG A 72 13.74 9.52 30.02
CA ARG A 72 14.40 10.30 31.08
C ARG A 72 14.51 9.50 32.38
N GLU A 73 15.68 9.52 33.01
CA GLU A 73 15.85 8.99 34.37
C GLU A 73 15.04 9.79 35.37
N GLY A 74 14.29 9.09 36.24
CA GLY A 74 13.29 9.71 37.11
C GLY A 74 11.96 10.03 36.41
N GLY A 75 11.80 9.65 35.14
CA GLY A 75 10.57 9.84 34.37
C GLY A 75 10.47 11.21 33.70
N ILE A 76 9.42 11.37 32.89
CA ILE A 76 9.09 12.63 32.23
C ILE A 76 7.68 13.04 32.67
N SER A 77 7.52 14.31 33.10
CA SER A 77 6.23 14.85 33.54
C SER A 77 5.47 15.53 32.40
N SER A 78 6.12 15.81 31.27
CA SER A 78 5.53 16.48 30.11
C SER A 78 6.38 16.27 28.86
N ASP A 79 5.71 16.13 27.71
CA ASP A 79 6.34 16.08 26.40
C ASP A 79 6.69 17.47 25.84
N LYS A 80 6.37 18.55 26.58
CA LYS A 80 6.74 19.91 26.20
C LYS A 80 8.26 20.03 26.05
N GLY A 81 8.72 20.52 24.91
CA GLY A 81 10.15 20.55 24.59
C GLY A 81 10.60 19.46 23.61
N PHE A 82 9.77 18.44 23.39
CA PHE A 82 10.04 17.29 22.53
C PHE A 82 9.17 17.31 21.26
N GLU A 83 9.00 18.50 20.68
CA GLU A 83 8.32 18.68 19.41
C GLU A 83 9.19 18.14 18.26
N LEU A 84 8.59 17.43 17.29
CA LEU A 84 9.31 16.79 16.19
C LEU A 84 10.10 17.83 15.36
N GLU A 85 9.54 19.02 15.22
CA GLU A 85 10.12 20.14 14.46
C GLU A 85 11.47 20.61 15.02
N LYS A 86 11.80 20.28 16.27
CA LYS A 86 13.09 20.64 16.87
C LYS A 86 14.23 19.74 16.42
N TYR A 87 13.95 18.64 15.72
CA TYR A 87 14.98 17.69 15.32
C TYR A 87 15.10 17.60 13.80
N PRO A 88 16.29 17.89 13.24
CA PRO A 88 16.50 17.94 11.79
C PRO A 88 16.04 16.68 11.05
N ILE A 89 16.19 15.49 11.65
CA ILE A 89 15.76 14.21 11.05
C ILE A 89 14.30 14.23 10.56
N PHE A 90 13.40 14.95 11.24
CA PHE A 90 11.98 15.04 10.86
C PHE A 90 11.69 16.08 9.78
N GLN A 91 12.67 16.93 9.44
CA GLN A 91 12.56 17.97 8.42
C GLN A 91 13.43 17.69 7.18
N THR A 92 14.50 16.90 7.32
CA THR A 92 15.43 16.58 6.22
C THR A 92 14.68 15.92 5.07
N GLU A 93 14.88 16.39 3.84
CA GLU A 93 14.36 15.71 2.66
C GLU A 93 15.09 14.38 2.45
N LEU A 94 14.36 13.34 2.04
CA LEU A 94 15.01 12.08 1.71
C LEU A 94 15.82 12.27 0.42
N PRO A 95 17.04 11.72 0.34
CA PRO A 95 17.81 11.79 -0.90
C PRO A 95 16.99 11.17 -2.02
N PHE A 96 16.85 11.91 -3.12
CA PHE A 96 16.23 11.39 -4.34
C PHE A 96 17.21 10.41 -4.96
N LEU A 97 16.86 9.12 -4.94
CA LEU A 97 17.55 8.12 -5.74
C LEU A 97 16.95 8.18 -7.15
N GLU A 98 17.78 8.49 -8.14
CA GLU A 98 17.35 8.38 -9.53
C GLU A 98 16.88 6.95 -9.80
N LYS A 99 15.62 6.83 -10.25
CA LYS A 99 15.07 5.53 -10.62
C LYS A 99 15.65 5.16 -11.98
N THR A 100 16.61 4.23 -11.99
CA THR A 100 17.00 3.59 -13.25
C THR A 100 15.83 2.71 -13.71
N PRO A 101 15.30 2.89 -14.94
CA PRO A 101 14.23 2.05 -15.44
C PRO A 101 14.76 0.62 -15.62
N MET A 102 14.35 -0.28 -14.74
CA MET A 102 14.65 -1.71 -14.84
C MET A 102 13.41 -2.44 -15.34
N THR A 103 13.58 -3.26 -16.37
CA THR A 103 12.52 -4.16 -16.84
C THR A 103 12.63 -5.46 -16.04
N GLN A 104 11.59 -5.78 -15.27
CA GLN A 104 11.50 -7.03 -14.53
C GLN A 104 10.43 -7.92 -15.18
N ALA A 105 10.79 -9.16 -15.49
CA ALA A 105 9.85 -10.18 -15.93
C ALA A 105 9.62 -11.18 -14.80
N HIS A 106 8.34 -11.46 -14.50
CA HIS A 106 7.96 -12.43 -13.49
C HIS A 106 7.27 -13.62 -14.16
N SER A 107 7.75 -14.84 -13.89
CA SER A 107 7.06 -16.07 -14.26
C SER A 107 6.42 -16.69 -13.03
N HIS A 108 5.10 -16.86 -13.06
CA HIS A 108 4.35 -17.47 -11.98
C HIS A 108 4.07 -18.94 -12.30
N HIS A 109 4.95 -19.85 -11.87
CA HIS A 109 4.75 -21.30 -12.07
C HIS A 109 3.44 -21.84 -11.47
N CYS A 110 2.93 -21.18 -10.42
CA CYS A 110 1.63 -21.49 -9.82
C CYS A 110 0.76 -20.24 -9.78
N SER A 111 -0.51 -20.40 -10.16
CA SER A 111 -1.54 -19.36 -10.12
C SER A 111 -2.03 -19.04 -8.71
N SER A 112 -1.59 -19.79 -7.70
CA SER A 112 -1.98 -19.55 -6.31
C SER A 112 -0.82 -19.72 -5.33
N ILE A 113 -0.77 -18.83 -4.35
CA ILE A 113 0.07 -18.98 -3.16
C ILE A 113 -0.82 -19.51 -2.05
N HIS A 114 -0.49 -20.69 -1.53
CA HIS A 114 -1.18 -21.24 -0.36
C HIS A 114 -0.38 -20.90 0.90
N VAL A 115 -0.96 -20.08 1.75
CA VAL A 115 -0.43 -19.77 3.08
C VAL A 115 -1.31 -20.51 4.09
N PRO A 116 -0.74 -21.27 5.03
CA PRO A 116 -1.51 -21.96 6.06
C PRO A 116 -2.05 -20.93 7.07
N ASN A 117 -1.56 -20.94 8.31
CA ASN A 117 -2.06 -20.04 9.35
C ASN A 117 -1.09 -18.88 9.54
N ILE A 118 -1.61 -17.66 9.50
CA ILE A 118 -0.88 -16.43 9.82
C ILE A 118 -1.29 -16.00 11.24
N ARG A 119 -0.31 -15.77 12.11
CA ARG A 119 -0.54 -15.20 13.44
C ARG A 119 0.36 -13.99 13.65
N VAL A 120 -0.26 -12.84 13.90
CA VAL A 120 0.40 -11.56 14.13
C VAL A 120 0.00 -11.05 15.51
N ASN A 121 0.99 -10.85 16.40
CA ASN A 121 0.72 -10.37 17.76
C ASN A 121 0.36 -8.87 17.78
N GLY A 122 0.89 -8.09 16.87
CA GLY A 122 0.57 -6.67 16.76
C GLY A 122 1.15 -6.06 15.49
N ILE A 123 0.41 -5.15 14.90
CA ILE A 123 0.91 -4.19 13.90
C ILE A 123 0.80 -2.78 14.49
N SER A 124 1.85 -1.98 14.36
CA SER A 124 1.93 -0.64 14.93
C SER A 124 2.70 0.32 14.02
N SER A 125 2.51 1.62 14.21
CA SER A 125 3.32 2.68 13.63
C SER A 125 3.30 2.67 12.11
N SER A 126 2.10 2.80 11.53
CA SER A 126 1.81 2.73 10.10
C SER A 126 2.30 1.44 9.43
N ALA A 127 2.43 0.35 10.20
CA ALA A 127 2.70 -0.96 9.64
C ALA A 127 1.53 -1.43 8.78
N ILE A 128 1.85 -2.11 7.67
CA ILE A 128 0.86 -2.63 6.74
C ILE A 128 0.99 -4.14 6.68
N LEU A 129 -0.10 -4.83 7.04
CA LEU A 129 -0.27 -6.25 6.79
C LEU A 129 -1.14 -6.41 5.55
N GLN A 130 -0.56 -6.92 4.48
CA GLN A 130 -1.17 -6.96 3.15
C GLN A 130 -1.31 -8.39 2.65
N LEU A 131 -2.53 -8.78 2.29
CA LEU A 131 -2.83 -10.04 1.61
C LEU A 131 -3.36 -9.76 0.20
N GLY A 132 -2.49 -9.85 -0.80
CA GLY A 132 -2.81 -9.52 -2.19
C GLY A 132 -1.63 -8.87 -2.89
N GLN A 133 -1.84 -8.38 -4.10
CA GLN A 133 -0.80 -7.68 -4.85
C GLN A 133 -0.66 -6.23 -4.38
N VAL A 134 0.55 -5.69 -4.47
CA VAL A 134 0.81 -4.24 -4.37
C VAL A 134 1.59 -3.83 -5.60
N ASN A 135 1.12 -2.81 -6.33
CA ASN A 135 1.83 -2.32 -7.51
C ASN A 135 2.99 -1.39 -7.12
N GLN A 136 2.76 -0.44 -6.21
CA GLN A 136 3.78 0.53 -5.79
C GLN A 136 3.76 0.75 -4.28
N THR A 137 4.94 0.90 -3.67
CA THR A 137 5.07 1.25 -2.25
C THR A 137 6.06 2.39 -2.08
N PHE A 138 5.66 3.41 -1.33
CA PHE A 138 6.47 4.56 -0.95
C PHE A 138 6.44 4.71 0.58
N SER A 139 7.35 4.03 1.27
CA SER A 139 7.38 4.03 2.73
C SER A 139 8.38 5.04 3.28
N ARG A 140 8.02 5.74 4.36
CA ARG A 140 8.93 6.60 5.12
C ARG A 140 8.83 6.33 6.62
N SER A 141 9.95 6.02 7.23
CA SER A 141 10.08 5.92 8.69
C SER A 141 11.20 6.82 9.20
N ARG A 142 10.91 7.66 10.19
CA ARG A 142 11.88 8.50 10.89
C ARG A 142 11.73 8.26 12.38
N ILE A 143 12.81 7.85 13.02
CA ILE A 143 12.80 7.48 14.42
C ILE A 143 13.99 8.16 15.09
N LYS A 144 13.73 8.87 16.19
CA LYS A 144 14.76 9.44 17.04
C LYS A 144 14.58 8.99 18.47
N HIS A 145 15.62 8.37 19.04
CA HIS A 145 15.68 8.02 20.45
C HIS A 145 16.52 9.07 21.20
N ILE A 146 16.04 9.50 22.36
CA ILE A 146 16.76 10.41 23.26
C ILE A 146 16.78 9.79 24.65
N ARG A 147 17.98 9.62 25.20
CA ARG A 147 18.19 9.21 26.59
C ARG A 147 18.67 10.42 27.39
N ILE A 148 17.98 10.75 28.47
CA ILE A 148 18.36 11.81 29.41
C ILE A 148 18.72 11.12 30.73
N LEU A 149 19.99 11.25 31.10
CA LEU A 149 20.54 10.72 32.34
C LEU A 149 20.35 11.75 33.45
N LYS A 150 20.27 11.27 34.69
CA LYS A 150 20.31 12.14 35.86
C LYS A 150 21.78 12.46 36.17
N ASP A 151 22.06 13.71 36.53
CA ASP A 151 23.37 14.11 37.08
C ASP A 151 23.66 13.41 38.42
#